data_AF-X1GD62-F1
#
_entry.id   AF-X1GD62-F1
#
_cell.length_a   1.000
_cell.length_b   1.000
_cell.length_c   1.000
_cell.angle_alpha   90.00
_cell.angle_beta   90.00
_cell.angle_gamma   90.00
#
_symmetry.space_group_name_H-M   'P 1'
#
loop_
_entity.id
_entity.type
_entity.pdbx_description
1 polymer ?
#
loop_
_entity_poly.entity_id
_entity_poly.type
_entity_poly.pdbx_seq_one_letter_code
_entity_poly.pdbx_strand_id
1 'polypeptide(L)'
;QDIGYLLDEDAKKYIIELGIVMGITMEKNINDIDIKLERRENIISMDIPPELHQIFENKEIKEGDKVSTLFYRISPYSQVIILGKIWKIAETI
;
A
#
# COMPACT_ATOMS: atom_id res chain seq x y z
N GLN A 1 14.22 0.96 -16.37
CA GLN A 1 15.31 0.16 -15.78
C GLN A 1 15.35 0.57 -14.31
N ASP A 2 14.34 0.24 -13.50
CA ASP A 2 14.11 1.00 -12.26
C ASP A 2 13.68 0.13 -11.07
N ILE A 3 14.28 -1.06 -10.95
CA ILE A 3 14.35 -1.79 -9.66
C ILE A 3 15.70 -1.48 -8.99
N GLY A 4 16.12 -0.22 -9.10
CA GLY A 4 17.32 0.29 -8.47
C GLY A 4 17.01 0.57 -7.01
N TYR A 5 17.63 -0.23 -6.12
CA TYR A 5 17.75 0.00 -4.69
C TYR A 5 16.53 -0.39 -3.83
N LEU A 6 16.26 -1.70 -3.79
CA LEU A 6 15.62 -2.38 -2.65
C LEU A 6 16.52 -2.44 -1.39
N LEU A 7 17.68 -1.79 -1.41
CA LEU A 7 18.69 -1.76 -0.36
C LEU A 7 19.20 -0.33 -0.16
N ASP A 8 18.31 0.59 0.21
CA ASP A 8 18.73 1.85 0.82
C ASP A 8 18.86 1.64 2.33
N GLU A 9 20.04 1.93 2.89
CA GLU A 9 20.41 1.65 4.29
C GLU A 9 19.64 2.50 5.32
N ASP A 10 18.82 3.45 4.86
CA ASP A 10 18.07 4.36 5.72
C ASP A 10 16.68 3.78 6.01
N ALA A 11 16.52 3.16 7.18
CA ALA A 11 15.27 2.56 7.67
C ALA A 11 14.06 3.53 7.60
N LYS A 12 14.29 4.84 7.49
CA LYS A 12 13.26 5.88 7.28
C LYS A 12 12.44 5.73 6.00
N LYS A 13 12.95 5.01 4.99
CA LYS A 13 12.20 4.77 3.74
C LYS A 13 11.16 3.67 3.88
N TYR A 14 11.31 2.79 4.87
CA TYR A 14 10.35 1.75 5.18
C TYR A 14 9.36 2.26 6.21
N ILE A 15 8.08 2.24 5.86
CA ILE A 15 7.04 2.76 6.73
C ILE A 15 5.98 1.68 6.90
N ILE A 16 5.76 1.28 8.15
CA ILE A 16 4.54 0.56 8.52
C ILE A 16 3.50 1.63 8.81
N GLU A 17 2.43 1.64 8.05
CA GLU A 17 1.31 2.55 8.28
C GLU A 17 0.06 1.77 8.64
N LEU A 18 -0.81 2.44 9.38
CA LEU A 18 -2.19 2.05 9.59
C LEU A 18 -3.09 3.08 8.93
N GLY A 19 -4.09 2.62 8.20
CA GLY A 19 -5.04 3.49 7.53
C GLY A 19 -6.37 2.81 7.27
N ILE A 20 -7.36 3.62 6.90
CA ILE A 20 -8.66 3.15 6.42
C ILE A 20 -8.64 3.19 4.90
N VAL A 21 -9.07 2.11 4.25
CA VAL A 21 -9.20 2.06 2.80
C VAL A 21 -10.35 2.95 2.36
N MET A 22 -10.06 3.99 1.57
CA MET A 22 -11.05 4.95 1.07
C MET A 22 -11.44 4.70 -0.38
N GLY A 23 -10.63 3.95 -1.12
CA GLY A 23 -10.88 3.65 -2.52
C GLY A 23 -9.90 2.62 -3.05
N ILE A 24 -10.40 1.72 -3.91
CA ILE A 24 -9.60 0.73 -4.62
C ILE A 24 -9.91 0.86 -6.11
N THR A 25 -8.91 1.23 -6.91
CA THR A 25 -9.05 1.37 -8.36
C THR A 25 -8.11 0.39 -9.05
N MET A 26 -8.64 -0.42 -9.97
CA MET A 26 -7.83 -1.33 -10.77
C MET A 26 -7.64 -0.74 -12.17
N GLU A 27 -6.41 -0.35 -12.50
CA GLU A 27 -6.09 0.20 -13.81
C GLU A 27 -5.81 -0.93 -14.81
N LYS A 28 -6.80 -1.19 -15.69
CA LYS A 28 -6.77 -2.29 -16.68
C LYS A 28 -5.59 -2.27 -17.65
N ASN A 29 -4.92 -1.13 -17.81
CA ASN A 29 -3.83 -0.97 -18.77
C ASN A 29 -2.45 -1.28 -18.20
N ILE A 30 -2.29 -1.16 -16.87
CA ILE A 30 -1.00 -1.30 -16.19
C ILE A 30 -0.98 -2.54 -15.29
N ASN A 31 -2.16 -3.15 -15.06
CA ASN A 31 -2.35 -4.22 -14.08
C ASN A 31 -1.83 -3.83 -12.70
N ASP A 32 -1.97 -2.56 -12.35
CA ASP A 32 -1.70 -2.06 -10.99
C ASP A 32 -3.04 -1.76 -10.32
N ILE A 33 -3.09 -2.00 -9.00
CA ILE A 33 -4.22 -1.60 -8.16
C ILE A 33 -3.77 -0.36 -7.39
N ASP A 34 -4.41 0.78 -7.64
CA ASP A 34 -4.24 1.98 -6.81
C ASP A 34 -5.17 1.89 -5.60
N ILE A 35 -4.61 2.12 -4.42
CA ILE A 35 -5.36 2.16 -3.17
C ILE A 35 -5.13 3.50 -2.48
N LYS A 36 -6.25 4.11 -2.09
CA LYS A 36 -6.26 5.30 -1.27
C LYS A 36 -6.45 4.92 0.19
N LEU A 37 -5.46 5.23 1.02
CA LEU A 37 -5.56 5.11 2.47
C LEU A 37 -5.72 6.48 3.11
N GLU A 38 -6.76 6.63 3.93
CA GLU A 38 -6.88 7.75 4.86
C GLU A 38 -6.04 7.48 6.11
N ARG A 39 -5.21 8.47 6.44
CA ARG A 39 -4.33 8.45 7.60
C ARG A 39 -4.38 9.81 8.30
N ARG A 40 -5.04 9.86 9.46
CA ARG A 40 -5.20 11.06 10.28
C ARG A 40 -5.85 12.21 9.49
N GLU A 41 -5.04 13.06 8.86
CA GLU A 41 -5.45 14.25 8.10
C GLU A 41 -4.94 14.21 6.64
N ASN A 42 -4.34 13.10 6.19
CA ASN A 42 -3.80 12.95 4.84
C ASN A 42 -4.33 11.70 4.15
N ILE A 43 -4.46 11.78 2.82
CA ILE A 43 -4.75 10.62 1.95
C ILE A 43 -3.46 10.24 1.23
N ILE A 44 -3.14 8.95 1.26
CA ILE A 44 -1.98 8.37 0.57
C ILE A 44 -2.51 7.50 -0.57
N SER A 45 -2.03 7.71 -1.79
CA SER A 45 -2.22 6.79 -2.92
C SER A 45 -1.06 5.80 -2.99
N MET A 46 -1.36 4.57 -3.36
CA MET A 46 -0.43 3.46 -3.28
C MET A 46 -0.67 2.50 -4.42
N ASP A 47 0.40 2.15 -5.11
CA ASP A 47 0.33 1.21 -6.21
C ASP A 47 0.67 -0.20 -5.67
N ILE A 48 -0.27 -1.12 -5.85
CA ILE A 48 -0.04 -2.55 -5.63
C ILE A 48 0.43 -3.16 -6.95
N PRO A 49 1.67 -3.64 -7.01
CA PRO A 49 2.20 -4.26 -8.20
C PRO A 49 1.54 -5.64 -8.44
N PRO A 50 1.53 -6.14 -9.69
CA PRO A 50 0.79 -7.35 -10.09
C PRO A 50 1.12 -8.57 -9.24
N GLU A 51 2.37 -8.73 -8.81
CA GLU A 51 2.82 -9.85 -7.98
C GLU A 51 2.16 -9.92 -6.59
N LEU A 52 1.59 -8.81 -6.10
CA LEU A 52 0.92 -8.74 -4.80
C LEU A 52 -0.61 -8.79 -4.92
N HIS A 53 -1.17 -8.80 -6.14
CA HIS A 53 -2.63 -8.80 -6.36
C HIS A 53 -3.32 -9.98 -5.70
N GLN A 54 -2.78 -11.19 -5.89
CA GLN A 54 -3.37 -12.38 -5.29
C GLN A 54 -3.38 -12.32 -3.75
N ILE A 55 -2.35 -11.71 -3.14
CA ILE A 55 -2.31 -11.51 -1.68
C ILE A 55 -3.38 -10.51 -1.28
N PHE A 56 -3.53 -9.42 -2.02
CA PHE A 56 -4.55 -8.41 -1.77
C PHE A 56 -5.98 -8.98 -1.86
N GLU A 57 -6.28 -9.71 -2.94
CA GLU A 57 -7.59 -10.35 -3.17
C GLU A 57 -7.91 -11.39 -2.08
N ASN A 58 -6.95 -12.24 -1.72
CA ASN A 58 -7.13 -13.26 -0.68
C ASN A 58 -7.41 -12.68 0.71
N LYS A 59 -7.08 -11.41 0.94
CA LYS A 59 -7.39 -10.71 2.20
C LYS A 59 -8.78 -10.08 2.21
N GLU A 60 -9.51 -10.14 1.09
CA GLU A 60 -10.85 -9.58 0.91
C GLU A 60 -10.93 -8.13 1.41
N ILE A 61 -9.93 -7.33 1.07
CA ILE A 61 -9.83 -5.93 1.48
C ILE A 61 -10.83 -5.11 0.67
N LYS A 62 -11.60 -4.27 1.37
CA LYS A 62 -12.67 -3.43 0.84
C LYS A 62 -12.56 -2.02 1.39
N GLU A 63 -13.24 -1.08 0.75
CA GLU A 63 -13.42 0.26 1.29
C GLU A 63 -14.04 0.20 2.70
N GLY A 64 -13.52 1.03 3.61
CA GLY A 64 -13.85 1.06 5.03
C GLY A 64 -13.00 0.13 5.89
N ASP A 65 -12.25 -0.81 5.32
CA ASP A 65 -11.40 -1.70 6.11
C ASP A 65 -10.21 -0.94 6.73
N LYS A 66 -9.91 -1.28 7.98
CA LYS A 66 -8.64 -0.91 8.63
C LYS A 66 -7.56 -1.88 8.19
N VAL A 67 -6.47 -1.35 7.66
CA VAL A 67 -5.32 -2.15 7.22
C VAL A 67 -4.02 -1.64 7.84
N SER A 68 -3.10 -2.55 8.08
CA SER A 68 -1.69 -2.24 8.27
C SER A 68 -0.91 -2.69 7.05
N THR A 69 0.10 -1.92 6.67
CA THR A 69 0.78 -2.08 5.40
C THR A 69 2.24 -1.67 5.52
N LEU A 70 3.14 -2.47 4.94
CA LEU A 70 4.55 -2.15 4.85
C LEU A 70 4.88 -1.56 3.48
N PHE A 71 5.45 -0.35 3.49
CA PHE A 71 5.76 0.39 2.29
C PHE A 71 7.21 0.81 2.14
N TYR A 72 7.58 1.10 0.90
CA TYR A 72 8.76 1.89 0.51
C TYR A 72 8.33 3.26 0.01
N ARG A 73 8.87 4.31 0.63
CA ARG A 73 8.66 5.70 0.21
C ARG A 73 9.76 6.11 -0.77
N ILE A 74 9.38 6.38 -2.02
CA ILE A 74 10.32 6.76 -3.08
C ILE A 74 10.84 8.20 -2.88
N SER A 75 10.00 9.12 -2.41
CA SER A 75 10.41 10.50 -2.10
C SER A 75 9.50 11.18 -1.07
N PRO A 76 9.93 12.32 -0.48
CA PRO A 76 9.11 13.12 0.43
C PRO A 76 7.75 13.53 -0.16
N TYR A 77 7.68 13.69 -1.49
CA TYR A 77 6.52 14.16 -2.24
C TYR A 77 5.94 13.09 -3.20
N SER A 78 6.35 11.82 -3.09
CA SER A 78 6.11 10.79 -4.13
C SER A 78 5.36 9.54 -3.67
N GLN A 79 5.00 8.73 -4.67
CA GLN A 79 4.38 7.40 -4.63
C GLN A 79 5.02 6.45 -3.60
N VAL A 80 4.15 5.61 -3.06
CA VAL A 80 4.42 4.62 -2.02
C VAL A 80 4.20 3.24 -2.63
N ILE A 81 5.24 2.39 -2.62
CA ILE A 81 5.17 1.01 -3.13
C ILE A 81 4.94 0.06 -1.96
N ILE A 82 4.06 -0.93 -2.14
CA ILE A 82 3.87 -2.01 -1.17
C ILE A 82 4.94 -3.08 -1.36
N LEU A 83 5.72 -3.37 -0.31
CA LEU A 83 6.88 -4.25 -0.43
C LEU A 83 6.65 -5.71 -0.04
N GLY A 84 5.50 -6.06 0.54
CA GLY A 84 5.21 -7.48 0.71
C GLY A 84 4.14 -7.91 1.68
N LYS A 85 3.58 -7.05 2.53
CA LYS A 85 2.49 -7.48 3.43
C LYS A 85 1.46 -6.38 3.68
N ILE A 86 0.20 -6.77 3.47
CA ILE A 86 -1.00 -6.02 3.83
C ILE A 86 -1.78 -6.90 4.81
N TRP A 87 -2.13 -6.33 5.95
CA TRP A 87 -2.88 -6.99 7.01
C TRP A 87 -4.20 -6.27 7.20
N LYS A 88 -5.31 -6.97 6.94
CA LYS A 88 -6.62 -6.52 7.40
C LYS A 88 -6.68 -6.66 8.92
N ILE A 89 -7.00 -5.59 9.60
CA ILE A 89 -7.08 -5.53 11.05
C ILE A 89 -8.53 -5.81 11.42
N ALA A 90 -8.76 -6.97 12.05
CA ALA A 90 -10.06 -7.24 12.64
C ALA A 90 -10.30 -6.26 13.78
N GLU A 91 -11.42 -5.53 13.77
CA GLU A 91 -11.85 -4.80 14.95
C GLU A 91 -12.10 -5.82 16.05
N THR A 92 -11.31 -5.75 17.12
CA THR A 92 -11.60 -6.52 18.33
C THR A 92 -12.78 -5.82 19.00
N ILE A 93 -13.93 -6.51 19.06
CA ILE A 93 -15.13 -6.06 19.76
C ILE A 93 -14.85 -5.95 21.25
#